data_AF-A0A819Z8I3-F1
#
_entry.id   AF-A0A819Z8I3-F1
#
_cell.length_a   1.000
_cell.length_b   1.000
_cell.length_c   1.000
_cell.angle_alpha   90.00
_cell.angle_beta   90.00
_cell.angle_gamma   90.00
#
_symmetry.space_group_name_H-M   'P 1'
#
loop_
_entity.id
_entity.type
_entity.pdbx_description
1 polymer ?
#
loop_
_entity_poly.entity_id
_entity_poly.type
_entity_poly.pdbx_seq_one_letter_code
_entity_poly.pdbx_strand_id
1 'polypeptide(L)'
;AASIKKTRVAYFLPGSDTPFVIQVAVPPESITLNDVLPRLHTSSTNQRNNMNTNNEFDYFVKHRATNENWLGGDTQFINEKIEDFDIPLPNIDGTVVIRILNNN
;
A
#
# COMPACT_ATOMS: atom_id res chain seq x y z
N ALA A 1 -25.11 -10.40 -12.46
CA ALA A 1 -24.17 -9.27 -12.34
C ALA A 1 -22.80 -9.84 -12.02
N ALA A 2 -21.76 -9.49 -12.77
CA ALA A 2 -20.39 -9.88 -12.39
C ALA A 2 -20.04 -9.16 -11.08
N SER A 3 -19.62 -9.91 -10.06
CA SER A 3 -19.17 -9.31 -8.80
C SER A 3 -17.89 -8.52 -9.09
N ILE A 4 -17.94 -7.20 -9.02
CA ILE A 4 -16.75 -6.36 -9.11
C ILE A 4 -15.88 -6.72 -7.90
N LYS A 5 -14.77 -7.42 -8.13
CA LYS A 5 -13.79 -7.69 -7.07
C LYS A 5 -13.22 -6.35 -6.61
N LYS A 6 -13.19 -6.15 -5.29
CA LYS A 6 -12.64 -4.96 -4.64
C LYS A 6 -11.51 -5.39 -3.73
N THR A 7 -10.51 -4.53 -3.59
CA THR A 7 -9.40 -4.75 -2.66
C THR A 7 -9.62 -3.94 -1.40
N ARG A 8 -9.34 -4.56 -0.25
CA ARG A 8 -9.20 -3.84 1.02
C ARG A 8 -7.77 -3.33 1.13
N VAL A 9 -7.62 -2.07 1.48
CA VAL A 9 -6.31 -1.47 1.72
C VAL A 9 -6.31 -0.93 3.14
N ALA A 10 -5.41 -1.44 3.97
CA ALA A 10 -5.11 -0.89 5.28
C ALA A 10 -3.84 -0.05 5.17
N TYR A 11 -3.86 1.20 5.60
CA TYR A 11 -2.68 2.06 5.56
C TYR A 11 -2.43 2.80 6.86
N PHE A 12 -1.15 3.00 7.17
CA PHE A 12 -0.68 3.70 8.36
C PHE A 12 -0.07 5.03 7.94
N LEU A 13 -0.55 6.13 8.52
CA LEU A 13 0.06 7.44 8.36
C LEU A 13 1.36 7.54 9.18
N PRO A 14 2.28 8.46 8.81
CA PRO A 14 3.47 8.74 9.61
C PRO A 14 3.10 9.04 11.07
N GLY A 15 3.75 8.36 12.01
CA GLY A 15 3.51 8.54 13.46
C GLY A 15 2.19 7.97 13.99
N SER A 16 1.42 7.24 13.17
CA SER A 16 0.18 6.57 13.61
C SER A 16 0.33 5.04 13.63
N ASP A 17 -0.01 4.43 14.77
CA ASP A 17 -0.15 2.98 14.89
C ASP A 17 -1.57 2.49 14.60
N THR A 18 -2.53 3.40 14.44
CA THR A 18 -3.89 3.05 14.04
C THR A 18 -4.00 3.13 12.51
N PRO A 19 -4.43 2.04 11.83
CA PRO A 19 -4.60 2.06 10.39
C PRO A 19 -5.91 2.73 9.98
N PHE A 20 -5.89 3.36 8.82
CA PHE A 20 -7.08 3.63 8.03
C PHE A 20 -7.37 2.44 7.13
N VAL A 21 -8.65 2.19 6.85
CA VAL A 21 -9.06 1.10 5.94
C VAL A 21 -9.96 1.67 4.86
N ILE A 22 -9.60 1.43 3.61
CA ILE A 22 -10.39 1.80 2.43
C ILE A 22 -10.68 0.57 1.56
N GLN A 23 -11.70 0.69 0.70
CA GLN A 23 -11.95 -0.27 -0.38
C GLN A 23 -11.71 0.39 -1.73
N VAL A 24 -10.93 -0.27 -2.57
CA VAL A 24 -10.62 0.17 -3.93
C VAL A 24 -11.31 -0.77 -4.92
N ALA A 25 -11.96 -0.22 -5.95
CA ALA A 25 -12.72 -0.99 -6.94
C ALA A 25 -11.81 -1.63 -8.01
N VAL A 26 -10.70 -2.22 -7.56
CA VAL A 26 -9.71 -2.92 -8.36
C VAL A 26 -9.47 -4.28 -7.68
N PRO A 27 -9.38 -5.39 -8.44
CA PRO A 27 -9.06 -6.71 -7.88
C PRO A 27 -7.68 -6.75 -7.18
N PRO A 28 -7.50 -7.55 -6.11
CA PRO A 28 -6.23 -7.62 -5.38
C PRO A 28 -5.03 -8.06 -6.23
N GLU A 29 -5.28 -8.82 -7.29
CA GLU A 29 -4.28 -9.28 -8.26
C GLU A 29 -3.76 -8.18 -9.20
N SER A 30 -4.44 -7.03 -9.28
CA SER A 30 -4.11 -5.97 -10.24
C SER A 30 -4.03 -4.58 -9.64
N ILE A 31 -4.19 -4.44 -8.32
CA ILE A 31 -4.16 -3.14 -7.65
C ILE A 31 -2.73 -2.60 -7.60
N THR A 32 -2.56 -1.34 -8.00
CA THR A 32 -1.29 -0.63 -8.01
C THR A 32 -1.28 0.46 -6.94
N LEU A 33 -0.13 1.11 -6.69
CA LEU A 33 -0.10 2.25 -5.77
C LEU A 33 -0.87 3.44 -6.36
N ASN A 34 -0.83 3.64 -7.68
CA ASN A 34 -1.58 4.69 -8.37
C ASN A 34 -3.12 4.59 -8.19
N ASP A 35 -3.65 3.38 -8.04
CA ASP A 35 -5.08 3.18 -7.72
C ASP A 35 -5.45 3.62 -6.29
N VAL A 36 -4.46 3.61 -5.40
CA VAL A 36 -4.62 3.86 -3.96
C VAL A 36 -4.39 5.33 -3.61
N LEU A 37 -3.37 5.96 -4.19
CA LEU A 37 -2.92 7.33 -3.86
C LEU A 37 -4.07 8.36 -3.78
N PRO A 38 -5.03 8.43 -4.72
CA PRO A 38 -6.11 9.43 -4.68
C PRO A 38 -7.06 9.29 -3.47
N ARG A 39 -6.97 8.19 -2.72
CA ARG A 39 -7.85 7.84 -1.59
C ARG A 39 -7.14 7.89 -0.24
N LEU A 40 -5.84 8.18 -0.20
CA LEU A 40 -5.07 8.26 1.03
C LEU A 40 -5.32 9.60 1.74
N HIS A 41 -5.49 9.56 3.06
CA HIS A 41 -5.64 10.77 3.88
C HIS A 41 -4.28 11.33 4.32
N THR A 42 -3.37 11.55 3.36
CA THR A 42 -2.07 12.21 3.61
C THR A 42 -2.30 13.73 3.64
N SER A 43 -2.71 14.28 4.78
CA SER A 43 -2.91 15.73 4.94
C SER A 43 -1.56 16.35 5.33
N SER A 44 -1.02 17.33 4.60
CA SER A 44 -1.60 18.67 4.50
C SER A 44 -2.06 19.08 3.10
N THR A 45 -3.31 19.52 3.06
CA THR A 45 -3.90 20.59 2.21
C THR A 45 -4.93 20.14 1.18
N ASN A 46 -6.14 20.66 1.38
CA ASN A 46 -7.01 21.14 0.32
C ASN A 46 -6.29 22.18 -0.58
N GLN A 47 -5.31 21.78 -1.40
CA GLN A 47 -4.77 22.61 -2.48
C GLN A 47 -4.76 21.74 -3.74
N ARG A 48 -5.82 21.83 -4.55
CA ARG A 48 -5.78 22.64 -5.79
C ARG A 48 -4.46 22.45 -6.52
N ASN A 49 -4.53 21.64 -7.57
CA ASN A 49 -3.59 21.48 -8.68
C ASN A 49 -2.75 20.20 -8.61
N ASN A 50 -3.11 19.27 -9.52
CA ASN A 50 -2.16 18.58 -10.39
C ASN A 50 -0.71 19.09 -10.23
N MET A 51 0.12 18.28 -9.60
CA MET A 51 1.54 18.00 -9.91
C MET A 51 2.31 17.64 -8.62
N ASN A 52 2.65 16.36 -8.48
CA ASN A 52 3.86 15.85 -7.84
C ASN A 52 4.04 16.02 -6.31
N THR A 53 3.07 15.57 -5.50
CA THR A 53 3.27 15.33 -4.04
C THR A 53 3.98 14.01 -3.72
N ASN A 54 4.39 13.24 -4.75
CA ASN A 54 5.02 11.93 -4.58
C ASN A 54 6.42 11.97 -3.92
N ASN A 55 7.01 13.16 -3.75
CA ASN A 55 8.35 13.30 -3.16
C ASN A 55 8.36 13.49 -1.63
N GLU A 56 7.21 13.70 -0.98
CA GLU A 56 7.16 13.94 0.47
C GLU A 56 7.10 12.65 1.29
N PHE A 57 6.68 11.54 0.68
CA PHE A 57 6.44 10.28 1.39
C PHE A 57 7.10 9.10 0.69
N ASP A 58 7.68 8.23 1.51
CA ASP A 58 8.05 6.89 1.11
C ASP A 58 6.92 5.91 1.47
N TYR A 59 6.56 5.06 0.51
CA TYR A 59 5.51 4.07 0.66
C TYR A 59 6.13 2.69 0.77
N PHE A 60 5.72 1.93 1.79
CA PHE A 60 6.16 0.56 2.00
C PHE A 60 4.96 -0.38 1.98
N VAL A 61 5.07 -1.51 1.32
CA VAL A 61 4.04 -2.55 1.29
C VAL A 61 4.46 -3.74 2.14
N LYS A 62 3.53 -4.24 2.98
CA LYS A 62 3.77 -5.45 3.76
C LYS A 62 3.50 -6.69 2.92
N HIS A 63 4.43 -7.62 2.89
CA HIS A 63 4.24 -8.91 2.21
C HIS A 63 5.02 -10.04 2.89
N ARG A 64 4.71 -11.27 2.48
CA ARG A 64 5.37 -12.49 2.96
C ARG A 64 6.76 -12.56 2.34
N ALA A 65 7.80 -12.72 3.16
CA ALA A 65 9.16 -12.88 2.66
C ALA A 65 9.31 -14.24 1.97
N THR A 66 9.72 -14.25 0.71
CA THR A 66 10.05 -15.45 -0.07
C THR A 66 11.57 -15.57 -0.12
N ASN A 67 12.18 -16.20 0.86
CA ASN A 67 13.61 -16.46 0.79
C ASN A 67 13.84 -17.95 1.04
N GLU A 68 14.43 -18.60 0.03
CA GLU A 68 14.63 -20.05 -0.06
C GLU A 68 15.68 -20.56 0.95
N ASN A 69 16.46 -19.66 1.56
CA ASN A 69 17.53 -20.00 2.51
C ASN A 69 17.09 -20.04 3.99
N TRP A 70 15.80 -19.83 4.29
CA TRP A 70 15.30 -19.91 5.67
C TRP A 70 14.88 -21.34 5.99
N LEU A 71 15.79 -22.09 6.59
CA LEU A 71 15.58 -23.48 7.02
C LEU A 71 14.67 -23.63 8.25
N GLY A 72 14.17 -22.53 8.81
CA GLY A 72 13.17 -22.52 9.88
C GLY A 72 11.81 -22.14 9.30
N GLY A 73 10.85 -23.06 9.28
CA GLY A 73 9.54 -22.94 8.62
C GLY A 73 8.59 -21.83 9.11
N ASP A 74 9.12 -20.78 9.76
CA ASP A 74 8.34 -19.64 10.22
C ASP A 74 8.16 -18.62 9.10
N THR A 75 6.90 -18.29 8.87
CA THR A 75 6.52 -17.22 7.94
C THR A 75 6.92 -15.87 8.50
N GLN A 76 7.78 -15.16 7.78
CA GLN A 76 8.10 -13.77 8.09
C GLN A 76 7.37 -12.81 7.15
N PHE A 77 7.04 -11.63 7.70
CA PHE A 77 6.49 -10.51 6.96
C PHE A 77 7.46 -9.34 7.01
N ILE A 78 7.71 -8.74 5.85
CA ILE A 78 8.57 -7.57 5.71
C ILE A 78 7.76 -6.42 5.13
N ASN A 79 8.25 -5.19 5.35
CA ASN A 79 7.77 -4.01 4.65
C ASN A 79 8.81 -3.61 3.61
N GLU A 80 8.47 -3.71 2.34
CA GLU A 80 9.34 -3.37 1.22
C GLU A 80 8.97 -2.01 0.66
N LYS A 81 9.97 -1.17 0.32
CA LYS A 81 9.73 0.13 -0.30
C LYS A 81 9.18 -0.07 -1.71
N ILE A 82 8.12 0.67 -2.04
CA ILE A 82 7.51 0.66 -3.37
C ILE A 82 8.26 1.69 -4.22
N GLU A 83 9.06 1.21 -5.17
CA GLU A 83 9.84 2.07 -6.10
C GLU A 83 9.11 2.32 -7.43
N ASP A 84 8.30 1.36 -7.87
CA ASP A 84 7.48 1.45 -9.08
C ASP A 84 6.00 1.46 -8.70
N PHE A 85 5.27 2.49 -9.12
CA PHE A 85 3.90 2.75 -8.69
C PHE A 85 2.86 2.11 -9.61
N ASP A 86 3.30 1.62 -10.77
CA ASP A 86 2.45 1.00 -11.80
C ASP A 86 2.42 -0.53 -11.71
N ILE A 87 3.24 -1.13 -10.85
CA ILE A 87 3.24 -2.58 -10.62
C ILE A 87 2.17 -3.01 -9.61
N PRO A 88 1.57 -4.21 -9.78
CA PRO A 88 0.66 -4.77 -8.80
C PRO A 88 1.31 -4.93 -7.42
N LEU A 89 0.62 -4.46 -6.40
CA LEU A 89 1.08 -4.55 -5.02
C LEU A 89 0.84 -5.96 -4.46
N PRO A 90 1.79 -6.52 -3.69
CA PRO A 90 1.55 -7.75 -2.98
C PRO A 90 0.42 -7.55 -1.95
N ASN A 91 -0.36 -8.62 -1.75
CA ASN A 91 -1.46 -8.63 -0.80
C ASN A 91 -1.37 -9.85 0.12
N ILE A 92 -1.95 -9.72 1.31
CA ILE A 92 -2.08 -10.78 2.31
C ILE A 92 -3.57 -11.07 2.42
N ASP A 93 -3.99 -12.24 1.93
CA ASP A 93 -5.39 -12.69 1.91
C ASP A 93 -6.35 -11.66 1.28
N GLY A 94 -5.95 -11.06 0.15
CA GLY A 94 -6.74 -10.06 -0.58
C GLY A 94 -6.73 -8.66 0.05
N THR A 95 -5.91 -8.42 1.07
CA THR A 95 -5.70 -7.11 1.69
C THR A 95 -4.30 -6.59 1.40
N VAL A 96 -4.22 -5.37 0.87
CA VAL A 96 -2.94 -4.66 0.73
C VAL A 96 -2.71 -3.85 2.01
N VAL A 97 -1.49 -3.92 2.54
CA VAL A 97 -1.12 -3.19 3.76
C VAL A 97 0.02 -2.25 3.44
N ILE A 98 -0.20 -0.93 3.61
CA ILE A 98 0.75 0.12 3.25
C ILE A 98 1.18 0.88 4.51
N ARG A 99 2.47 1.13 4.66
CA ARG A 99 3.01 2.05 5.65
C ARG A 99 3.58 3.26 4.92
N ILE A 100 3.17 4.45 5.34
CA ILE A 100 3.59 5.72 4.77
C ILE A 100 4.55 6.36 5.77
N LEU A 101 5.75 6.72 5.32
CA LEU A 101 6.76 7.41 6.10
C LEU A 101 7.08 8.75 5.43
N ASN A 102 7.46 9.76 6.22
CA ASN A 102 7.98 11.01 5.66
C ASN A 102 9.32 10.73 4.97
N ASN A 103 9.52 11.31 3.79
CA ASN A 103 10.82 11.38 3.13
C ASN A 103 11.67 12.41 3.90
N ASN A 104 12.81 11.99 4.45
CA ASN A 104 13.72 12.86 5.21
C ASN A 104 14.73 13.54 4.29
#